data_AF-E1QF14-F1
#
_entry.id   AF-E1QF14-F1
#
_cell.length_a   1.000
_cell.length_b   1.000
_cell.length_c   1.000
_cell.angle_alpha   90.00
_cell.angle_beta   90.00
_cell.angle_gamma   90.00
#
_symmetry.space_group_name_H-M   'P 1'
#
loop_
_entity.id
_entity.type
_entity.pdbx_description
1 polymer ?
#
loop_
_entity_poly.entity_id
_entity_poly.type
_entity_poly.pdbx_seq_one_letter_code
_entity_poly.pdbx_strand_id
1 'polypeptide(L)'
;MEWINVAKESLEFAFASISVGALVYGAWIGGKAVKKYQMQNEIDAKYSLIAADNEIFAVVRSKPFLESFFMVCDDNILPKDKADRLLSALLHGTSGSYKRWENVQDIVDWPWEENDFFSEGKDRFRYGTYLAERIIILLTLAHGAWQDRLISKEDYHGYTNYIDTIGHHPLFLAAIHYWARHRFIRQSFAAELRNRLLMSQEAKEMIHVIYPQIESDKWLDMIR
;
A
#
# COMPACT_ATOMS: atom_id res chain seq x y z
N MET A 1 66.75 37.65 -10.53
CA MET A 1 65.86 37.06 -9.50
C MET A 1 64.37 37.18 -9.88
N GLU A 2 63.94 38.18 -10.67
CA GLU A 2 62.52 38.33 -11.08
C GLU A 2 61.96 37.21 -11.98
N TRP A 3 62.75 36.66 -12.90
CA TRP A 3 62.29 35.62 -13.84
C TRP A 3 61.85 34.30 -13.20
N ILE A 4 62.38 33.98 -12.01
CA ILE A 4 62.04 32.76 -11.28
C ILE A 4 60.66 32.89 -10.61
N ASN A 5 60.29 34.11 -10.18
CA ASN A 5 58.98 34.37 -9.56
C ASN A 5 57.86 34.32 -10.60
N VAL A 6 58.07 34.89 -11.79
CA VAL A 6 57.08 34.87 -12.89
C VAL A 6 56.80 33.44 -13.35
N ALA A 7 57.83 32.59 -13.48
CA ALA A 7 57.67 31.20 -13.87
C ALA A 7 56.89 30.39 -12.82
N LYS A 8 57.10 30.68 -11.52
CA LYS A 8 56.41 30.01 -10.42
C LYS A 8 54.93 30.39 -10.35
N GLU A 9 54.60 31.67 -10.50
CA GLU A 9 53.22 32.17 -10.56
C GLU A 9 52.45 31.60 -11.78
N SER A 10 53.12 31.49 -12.93
CA SER A 10 52.55 30.91 -14.15
C SER A 10 52.19 29.43 -13.98
N LEU A 11 53.06 28.67 -13.30
CA LEU A 11 52.87 27.26 -12.99
C LEU A 11 51.75 27.04 -11.96
N GLU A 12 51.72 27.85 -10.90
CA GLU A 12 50.67 27.82 -9.87
C GLU A 12 49.30 28.16 -10.47
N PHE A 13 49.22 29.14 -11.38
CA PHE A 13 48.01 29.49 -12.11
C PHE A 13 47.53 28.36 -13.04
N ALA A 14 48.46 27.69 -13.75
CA ALA A 14 48.13 26.55 -14.61
C ALA A 14 47.60 25.36 -13.80
N PHE A 15 48.22 25.03 -12.66
CA PHE A 15 47.74 23.97 -11.76
C PHE A 15 46.37 24.30 -11.14
N ALA A 16 46.15 25.55 -10.71
CA ALA A 16 44.86 26.02 -10.21
C ALA A 16 43.76 25.90 -11.28
N SER A 17 44.08 26.24 -12.54
CA SER A 17 43.12 26.16 -13.65
C SER A 17 42.74 24.71 -14.00
N ILE A 18 43.70 23.78 -14.00
CA ILE A 18 43.47 22.36 -14.26
C ILE A 18 42.66 21.73 -13.11
N SER A 19 42.97 22.07 -11.86
CA SER A 19 42.26 21.54 -10.68
C SER A 19 40.82 22.06 -10.58
N VAL A 20 40.57 23.34 -10.87
CA VAL A 20 39.20 23.88 -10.98
C VAL A 20 38.44 23.24 -12.15
N GLY A 21 39.09 23.06 -13.31
CA GLY A 21 38.48 22.36 -14.45
C GLY A 21 38.09 20.92 -14.12
N ALA A 22 38.94 20.17 -13.42
CA ALA A 22 38.66 18.82 -12.96
C ALA A 22 37.52 18.76 -11.93
N LEU A 23 37.45 19.74 -11.02
CA LEU A 23 36.34 19.86 -10.06
C LEU A 23 35.00 20.13 -10.75
N VAL A 24 34.96 21.09 -11.69
CA VAL A 24 33.73 21.41 -12.44
C VAL A 24 33.29 20.22 -13.29
N TYR A 25 34.22 19.54 -13.97
CA TYR A 25 33.92 18.36 -14.76
C TYR A 25 33.45 17.18 -13.90
N GLY A 26 34.09 16.96 -12.75
CA GLY A 26 33.67 15.97 -11.75
C GLY A 26 32.27 16.25 -11.20
N ALA A 27 31.97 17.51 -10.86
CA ALA A 27 30.64 17.93 -10.43
C ALA A 27 29.59 17.72 -11.53
N TRP A 28 29.92 17.99 -12.79
CA TRP A 28 29.04 17.76 -13.93
C TRP A 28 28.76 16.27 -14.19
N ILE A 29 29.79 15.41 -14.14
CA ILE A 29 29.61 13.95 -14.23
C ILE A 29 28.77 13.44 -13.06
N GLY A 30 29.06 13.88 -11.84
CA GLY A 30 28.30 13.54 -10.64
C GLY A 30 26.82 13.92 -10.79
N GLY A 31 26.54 15.14 -11.26
CA GLY A 31 25.17 15.61 -11.52
C GLY A 31 24.45 14.76 -12.58
N LYS A 32 25.13 14.37 -13.66
CA LYS A 32 24.57 13.46 -14.67
C LYS A 32 24.30 12.07 -14.12
N ALA A 33 25.19 11.53 -13.30
CA ALA A 33 25.02 10.23 -12.66
C ALA A 33 23.80 10.25 -11.73
N VAL A 34 23.69 11.25 -10.86
CA VAL A 34 22.53 11.44 -9.96
C VAL A 34 21.22 11.49 -10.76
N LYS A 35 21.17 12.27 -11.85
CA LYS A 35 19.98 12.33 -12.70
C LYS A 35 19.62 10.98 -13.31
N LYS A 36 20.62 10.21 -13.76
CA LYS A 36 20.41 8.86 -14.31
C LYS A 36 19.90 7.89 -13.24
N TYR A 37 20.45 7.95 -12.03
CA TYR A 37 19.99 7.14 -10.90
C TYR A 37 18.55 7.48 -10.50
N GLN A 38 18.19 8.75 -10.44
CA GLN A 38 16.82 9.19 -10.16
C GLN A 38 15.84 8.65 -11.22
N MET A 39 16.17 8.79 -12.50
CA MET A 39 15.36 8.26 -13.60
C MET A 39 15.19 6.74 -13.51
N GLN A 40 16.26 6.01 -13.16
CA GLN A 40 16.18 4.55 -12.99
C GLN A 40 15.27 4.18 -11.82
N ASN A 41 15.40 4.86 -10.68
CA ASN A 41 14.55 4.61 -9.50
C ASN A 41 13.08 4.90 -9.78
N GLU A 42 12.76 5.97 -10.53
CA GLU A 42 11.40 6.27 -10.97
C GLU A 42 10.83 5.15 -11.85
N ILE A 43 11.63 4.66 -12.81
CA ILE A 43 11.24 3.57 -13.71
C ILE A 43 10.99 2.29 -12.90
N ASP A 44 11.91 1.91 -12.01
CA ASP A 44 11.82 0.70 -11.20
C ASP A 44 10.63 0.75 -10.23
N ALA A 45 10.35 1.91 -9.64
CA ALA A 45 9.17 2.13 -8.80
C ALA A 45 7.88 1.93 -9.61
N LYS A 46 7.77 2.53 -10.79
CA LYS A 46 6.60 2.37 -11.67
C LYS A 46 6.40 0.91 -12.10
N TYR A 47 7.46 0.21 -12.48
CA TYR A 47 7.37 -1.21 -12.81
C TYR A 47 6.92 -2.06 -11.63
N SER A 48 7.41 -1.77 -10.43
CA SER A 48 7.02 -2.49 -9.20
C SER A 48 5.54 -2.29 -8.88
N LEU A 49 5.01 -1.07 -9.05
CA LEU A 49 3.59 -0.78 -8.85
C LEU A 49 2.71 -1.46 -9.89
N ILE A 50 3.09 -1.40 -11.17
CA ILE A 50 2.36 -2.09 -12.25
C ILE A 50 2.38 -3.60 -12.03
N ALA A 51 3.50 -4.17 -11.58
CA ALA A 51 3.61 -5.60 -11.29
C ALA A 51 2.69 -6.01 -10.13
N ALA A 52 2.66 -5.23 -9.04
CA ALA A 52 1.77 -5.49 -7.90
C ALA A 52 0.28 -5.36 -8.29
N ASP A 53 -0.07 -4.37 -9.11
CA ASP A 53 -1.43 -4.18 -9.61
C ASP A 53 -1.86 -5.33 -10.55
N ASN A 54 -0.99 -5.74 -11.47
CA ASN A 54 -1.23 -6.90 -12.32
C ASN A 54 -1.39 -8.20 -11.52
N GLU A 55 -0.72 -8.34 -10.37
CA GLU A 55 -0.91 -9.50 -9.49
C GLU A 55 -2.33 -9.54 -8.93
N ILE A 56 -2.88 -8.40 -8.50
CA ILE A 56 -4.28 -8.28 -8.03
C ILE A 56 -5.24 -8.75 -9.13
N PHE A 57 -5.09 -8.21 -10.35
CA PHE A 57 -5.93 -8.62 -11.49
C PHE A 57 -5.76 -10.10 -11.85
N ALA A 58 -4.54 -10.63 -11.80
CA ALA A 58 -4.26 -12.03 -12.09
C ALA A 58 -4.94 -12.96 -11.08
N VAL A 59 -4.91 -12.60 -9.79
CA VAL A 59 -5.58 -13.35 -8.71
C VAL A 59 -7.08 -13.41 -8.96
N VAL A 60 -7.72 -12.27 -9.19
CA VAL A 60 -9.17 -12.19 -9.45
C VAL A 60 -9.53 -13.00 -10.70
N ARG A 61 -8.78 -12.82 -11.79
CA ARG A 61 -9.03 -13.54 -13.05
C ARG A 61 -8.88 -15.06 -12.90
N SER A 62 -7.94 -15.52 -12.08
CA SER A 62 -7.74 -16.96 -11.84
C SER A 62 -8.82 -17.59 -10.96
N LYS A 63 -9.58 -16.77 -10.22
CA LYS A 63 -10.55 -17.19 -9.20
C LYS A 63 -11.81 -16.31 -9.28
N PRO A 64 -12.74 -16.61 -10.20
CA PRO A 64 -13.92 -15.76 -10.45
C PRO A 64 -14.81 -15.51 -9.22
N PHE A 65 -14.80 -16.40 -8.22
CA PHE A 65 -15.54 -16.16 -6.97
C PHE A 65 -15.05 -14.91 -6.20
N LEU A 66 -13.82 -14.45 -6.45
CA LEU A 66 -13.26 -13.22 -5.87
C LEU A 66 -13.85 -11.94 -6.48
N GLU A 67 -14.61 -12.02 -7.58
CA GLU A 67 -15.34 -10.85 -8.08
C GLU A 67 -16.34 -10.30 -7.04
N SER A 68 -16.86 -11.18 -6.18
CA SER A 68 -17.73 -10.80 -5.06
C SER A 68 -17.05 -9.89 -4.02
N PHE A 69 -15.71 -9.83 -4.00
CA PHE A 69 -14.94 -8.92 -3.15
C PHE A 69 -15.21 -7.44 -3.50
N PHE A 70 -15.61 -7.16 -4.74
CA PHE A 70 -15.92 -5.81 -5.23
C PHE A 70 -17.44 -5.55 -5.29
N MET A 71 -18.25 -6.41 -4.67
CA MET A 71 -19.71 -6.28 -4.66
C MET A 71 -20.13 -5.10 -3.77
N VAL A 72 -21.12 -4.34 -4.24
CA VAL A 72 -21.79 -3.30 -3.46
C VAL A 72 -23.11 -3.83 -2.93
N CYS A 73 -23.42 -3.58 -1.67
CA CYS A 73 -24.72 -3.91 -1.06
C CYS A 73 -25.58 -2.66 -0.90
N ASP A 74 -26.90 -2.82 -0.98
CA ASP A 74 -27.89 -1.76 -0.77
C ASP A 74 -27.69 -1.00 0.54
N ASP A 75 -27.95 0.31 0.50
CA ASP A 75 -27.78 1.23 1.64
C ASP A 75 -28.79 0.99 2.78
N ASN A 76 -29.87 0.26 2.53
CA ASN A 76 -30.94 0.00 3.51
C ASN A 76 -30.63 -1.19 4.44
N ILE A 77 -29.45 -1.79 4.34
CA ILE A 77 -29.05 -2.95 5.14
C ILE A 77 -28.23 -2.47 6.34
N LEU A 78 -28.50 -3.02 7.53
CA LEU A 78 -27.69 -2.70 8.71
C LEU A 78 -26.22 -3.01 8.44
N PRO A 79 -25.26 -2.17 8.88
CA PRO A 79 -23.84 -2.36 8.54
C PRO A 79 -23.31 -3.75 8.93
N LYS A 80 -23.81 -4.33 10.02
CA LYS A 80 -23.47 -5.69 10.44
C LYS A 80 -23.91 -6.75 9.44
N ASP A 81 -25.17 -6.68 9.01
CA ASP A 81 -25.72 -7.61 8.02
C ASP A 81 -25.03 -7.43 6.66
N LYS A 82 -24.63 -6.20 6.31
CA LYS A 82 -23.82 -5.90 5.14
C LYS A 82 -22.45 -6.58 5.22
N ALA A 83 -21.79 -6.52 6.39
CA ALA A 83 -20.51 -7.21 6.63
C ALA A 83 -20.63 -8.72 6.42
N ASP A 84 -21.64 -9.33 7.06
CA ASP A 84 -21.86 -10.78 7.01
C ASP A 84 -22.25 -11.23 5.59
N ARG A 85 -22.99 -10.41 4.84
CA ARG A 85 -23.33 -10.67 3.42
C ARG A 85 -22.11 -10.61 2.51
N LEU A 86 -21.27 -9.60 2.64
CA LEU A 86 -20.03 -9.49 1.85
C LEU A 86 -19.11 -10.70 2.09
N LEU A 87 -18.94 -11.10 3.35
CA LEU A 87 -18.16 -12.29 3.70
C LEU A 87 -18.80 -13.58 3.18
N SER A 88 -20.12 -13.70 3.27
CA SER A 88 -20.83 -14.89 2.80
C SER A 88 -20.82 -15.02 1.27
N ALA A 89 -20.85 -13.90 0.55
CA ALA A 89 -20.74 -13.87 -0.91
C ALA A 89 -19.46 -14.55 -1.41
N LEU A 90 -18.34 -14.37 -0.68
CA LEU A 90 -17.07 -15.03 -0.96
C LEU A 90 -17.09 -16.53 -0.64
N LEU A 91 -17.79 -16.93 0.42
CA LEU A 91 -17.83 -18.32 0.89
C LEU A 91 -18.74 -19.20 0.01
N HIS A 92 -19.98 -18.78 -0.17
CA HIS A 92 -21.06 -19.62 -0.71
C HIS A 92 -21.71 -19.02 -1.97
N GLY A 93 -21.26 -17.85 -2.43
CA GLY A 93 -22.06 -17.02 -3.33
C GLY A 93 -23.23 -16.38 -2.58
N THR A 94 -24.29 -15.99 -3.28
CA THR A 94 -25.41 -15.22 -2.70
C THR A 94 -26.40 -16.05 -1.87
N SER A 95 -26.19 -17.37 -1.76
CA SER A 95 -27.08 -18.30 -1.06
C SER A 95 -26.31 -19.15 -0.05
N GLY A 96 -26.52 -18.94 1.25
CA GLY A 96 -25.90 -19.78 2.29
C GLY A 96 -26.25 -19.34 3.71
N SER A 97 -26.01 -20.21 4.69
CA SER A 97 -26.13 -19.88 6.11
C SER A 97 -24.98 -18.98 6.55
N TYR A 98 -25.31 -17.90 7.25
CA TYR A 98 -24.34 -16.88 7.67
C TYR A 98 -23.58 -17.32 8.92
N LYS A 99 -22.25 -17.43 8.84
CA LYS A 99 -21.43 -17.27 10.05
C LYS A 99 -21.52 -15.80 10.45
N ARG A 100 -21.99 -15.54 11.67
CA ARG A 100 -21.93 -14.20 12.27
C ARG A 100 -20.56 -14.00 12.85
N TRP A 101 -19.89 -12.97 12.38
CA TRP A 101 -18.60 -12.53 12.90
C TRP A 101 -18.88 -11.55 14.04
N GLU A 102 -18.15 -11.53 15.13
CA GLU A 102 -18.39 -10.51 16.16
C GLU A 102 -17.53 -9.28 15.88
N ASN A 103 -16.25 -9.51 15.57
CA ASN A 103 -15.25 -8.47 15.42
C ASN A 103 -14.19 -8.82 14.35
N VAL A 104 -13.29 -7.88 14.07
CA VAL A 104 -12.22 -8.03 13.07
C VAL A 104 -11.24 -9.17 13.37
N GLN A 105 -10.99 -9.50 14.64
CA GLN A 105 -10.08 -10.56 15.02
C GLN A 105 -10.65 -11.93 14.62
N ASP A 106 -11.96 -12.13 14.77
CA ASP A 106 -12.62 -13.38 14.35
C ASP A 106 -12.41 -13.62 12.85
N ILE A 107 -12.51 -12.55 12.04
CA ILE A 107 -12.30 -12.57 10.58
C ILE A 107 -10.86 -12.98 10.27
N VAL A 108 -9.88 -12.48 11.03
CA VAL A 108 -8.46 -12.85 10.85
C VAL A 108 -8.20 -14.31 11.22
N ASP A 109 -8.79 -14.81 12.30
CA ASP A 109 -8.41 -16.11 12.88
C ASP A 109 -9.11 -17.31 12.22
N TRP A 110 -10.38 -17.17 11.86
CA TRP A 110 -11.18 -18.28 11.32
C TRP A 110 -10.58 -19.07 10.15
N PRO A 111 -10.00 -18.45 9.10
CA PRO A 111 -9.43 -19.21 7.98
C PRO A 111 -8.28 -20.15 8.39
N TRP A 112 -7.71 -19.96 9.58
CA TRP A 112 -6.56 -20.68 10.11
C TRP A 112 -6.88 -21.63 11.27
N GLU A 113 -8.11 -21.63 11.80
CA GLU A 113 -8.54 -22.61 12.81
C GLU A 113 -8.42 -24.05 12.28
N GLU A 114 -7.95 -24.98 13.11
CA GLU A 114 -7.68 -26.39 12.73
C GLU A 114 -8.92 -27.14 12.22
N ASN A 115 -10.07 -26.85 12.81
CA ASN A 115 -11.33 -27.47 12.43
C ASN A 115 -11.64 -27.12 10.97
N ASP A 116 -11.79 -28.14 10.11
CA ASP A 116 -12.21 -27.96 8.72
C ASP A 116 -11.27 -27.06 7.89
N PHE A 117 -9.97 -27.03 8.24
CA PHE A 117 -8.97 -26.17 7.56
C PHE A 117 -8.97 -26.31 6.03
N PHE A 118 -9.20 -27.52 5.52
CA PHE A 118 -9.18 -27.85 4.09
C PHE A 118 -10.53 -27.65 3.39
N SER A 119 -11.56 -27.09 4.04
CA SER A 119 -12.81 -26.83 3.33
C SER A 119 -12.65 -25.76 2.26
N GLU A 120 -13.48 -25.90 1.23
CA GLU A 120 -13.58 -24.94 0.14
C GLU A 120 -13.91 -23.54 0.66
N GLY A 121 -14.79 -23.41 1.67
CA GLY A 121 -15.13 -22.11 2.25
C GLY A 121 -13.92 -21.42 2.86
N LYS A 122 -13.14 -22.11 3.69
CA LYS A 122 -11.91 -21.54 4.26
C LYS A 122 -10.86 -21.27 3.19
N ASP A 123 -10.76 -22.10 2.17
CA ASP A 123 -9.85 -21.86 1.04
C ASP A 123 -10.19 -20.58 0.27
N ARG A 124 -11.46 -20.39 -0.08
CA ARG A 124 -11.96 -19.17 -0.72
C ARG A 124 -11.71 -17.93 0.15
N PHE A 125 -11.93 -18.04 1.46
CA PHE A 125 -11.70 -16.96 2.40
C PHE A 125 -10.22 -16.60 2.54
N ARG A 126 -9.32 -17.60 2.57
CA ARG A 126 -7.86 -17.37 2.53
C ARG A 126 -7.45 -16.65 1.25
N TYR A 127 -8.04 -16.99 0.11
CA TYR A 127 -7.79 -16.25 -1.14
C TYR A 127 -8.32 -14.81 -1.10
N GLY A 128 -9.48 -14.57 -0.47
CA GLY A 128 -9.99 -13.22 -0.25
C GLY A 128 -9.07 -12.41 0.68
N THR A 129 -8.55 -13.04 1.73
CA THR A 129 -7.57 -12.43 2.65
C THR A 129 -6.27 -12.10 1.90
N TYR A 130 -5.77 -13.02 1.09
CA TYR A 130 -4.61 -12.82 0.24
C TYR A 130 -4.80 -11.63 -0.72
N LEU A 131 -5.97 -11.52 -1.36
CA LEU A 131 -6.30 -10.40 -2.23
C LEU A 131 -6.27 -9.06 -1.46
N ALA A 132 -6.89 -9.01 -0.28
CA ALA A 132 -6.89 -7.82 0.56
C ALA A 132 -5.46 -7.39 0.95
N GLU A 133 -4.60 -8.33 1.34
CA GLU A 133 -3.20 -8.06 1.66
C GLU A 133 -2.41 -7.54 0.45
N ARG A 134 -2.64 -8.09 -0.75
CA ARG A 134 -2.00 -7.61 -1.99
C ARG A 134 -2.35 -6.17 -2.30
N ILE A 135 -3.60 -5.77 -2.04
CA ILE A 135 -4.01 -4.38 -2.20
C ILE A 135 -3.32 -3.48 -1.17
N ILE A 136 -3.19 -3.91 0.09
CA ILE A 136 -2.43 -3.15 1.11
C ILE A 136 -0.94 -3.02 0.71
N ILE A 137 -0.33 -4.08 0.16
CA ILE A 137 1.04 -4.05 -0.36
C ILE A 137 1.16 -2.97 -1.44
N LEU A 138 0.28 -2.99 -2.45
CA LEU A 138 0.28 -2.02 -3.53
C LEU A 138 0.16 -0.58 -2.99
N LEU A 139 -0.79 -0.33 -2.09
CA LEU A 139 -1.00 0.99 -1.50
C LEU A 139 0.21 1.46 -0.68
N THR A 140 0.84 0.55 0.07
CA THR A 140 2.05 0.84 0.85
C THR A 140 3.22 1.20 -0.06
N LEU A 141 3.41 0.46 -1.16
CA LEU A 141 4.42 0.75 -2.18
C LEU A 141 4.15 2.09 -2.85
N ALA A 142 2.89 2.39 -3.21
CA ALA A 142 2.51 3.63 -3.86
C ALA A 142 2.75 4.84 -2.94
N HIS A 143 2.37 4.74 -1.67
CA HIS A 143 2.64 5.78 -0.68
C HIS A 143 4.15 6.00 -0.49
N GLY A 144 4.94 4.93 -0.40
CA GLY A 144 6.41 5.02 -0.33
C GLY A 144 7.01 5.74 -1.54
N ALA A 145 6.64 5.30 -2.75
CA ALA A 145 7.10 5.91 -3.99
C ALA A 145 6.70 7.39 -4.12
N TRP A 146 5.51 7.76 -3.65
CA TRP A 146 5.06 9.15 -3.64
C TRP A 146 5.86 10.02 -2.65
N GLN A 147 6.08 9.54 -1.43
CA GLN A 147 6.90 10.24 -0.42
C GLN A 147 8.34 10.48 -0.93
N ASP A 148 8.88 9.48 -1.64
CA ASP A 148 10.21 9.56 -2.26
C ASP A 148 10.23 10.34 -3.59
N ARG A 149 9.07 10.90 -4.01
CA ARG A 149 8.88 11.66 -5.26
C ARG A 149 9.21 10.88 -6.53
N LEU A 150 9.08 9.56 -6.49
CA LEU A 150 9.30 8.66 -7.63
C LEU A 150 8.07 8.53 -8.54
N ILE A 151 6.90 8.87 -8.03
CA ILE A 151 5.65 8.97 -8.78
C ILE A 151 4.97 10.31 -8.54
N SER A 152 4.10 10.71 -9.48
CA SER A 152 3.31 11.93 -9.34
C SER A 152 2.21 11.75 -8.28
N LYS A 153 1.67 12.87 -7.81
CA LYS A 153 0.53 12.84 -6.87
C LYS A 153 -0.71 12.25 -7.55
N GLU A 154 -0.86 12.50 -8.85
CA GLU A 154 -1.94 11.99 -9.68
C GLU A 154 -1.87 10.46 -9.79
N ASP A 155 -0.67 9.91 -10.06
CA ASP A 155 -0.44 8.46 -10.11
C ASP A 155 -0.77 7.82 -8.75
N TYR A 156 -0.30 8.43 -7.66
CA TYR A 156 -0.60 7.98 -6.30
C TYR A 156 -2.11 7.96 -6.03
N HIS A 157 -2.82 9.04 -6.40
CA HIS A 157 -4.27 9.10 -6.25
C HIS A 157 -4.99 7.99 -7.01
N GLY A 158 -4.51 7.64 -8.22
CA GLY A 158 -5.01 6.50 -8.99
C GLY A 158 -5.00 5.20 -8.19
N TYR A 159 -3.91 4.90 -7.49
CA TYR A 159 -3.82 3.71 -6.63
C TYR A 159 -4.70 3.80 -5.39
N THR A 160 -4.79 4.98 -4.75
CA THR A 160 -5.62 5.14 -3.55
C THR A 160 -7.11 4.89 -3.79
N ASN A 161 -7.61 4.96 -5.03
CA ASN A 161 -8.99 4.63 -5.38
C ASN A 161 -9.42 3.21 -4.97
N TYR A 162 -8.48 2.28 -4.79
CA TYR A 162 -8.77 0.99 -4.18
C TYR A 162 -9.44 1.16 -2.80
N ILE A 163 -8.97 2.10 -1.98
CA ILE A 163 -9.55 2.38 -0.65
C ILE A 163 -10.99 2.88 -0.77
N ASP A 164 -11.33 3.65 -1.81
CA ASP A 164 -12.73 4.08 -2.01
C ASP A 164 -13.63 2.92 -2.44
N THR A 165 -13.06 1.99 -3.20
CA THR A 165 -13.80 0.85 -3.76
C THR A 165 -14.03 -0.26 -2.74
N ILE A 166 -13.02 -0.57 -1.91
CA ILE A 166 -13.04 -1.73 -1.00
C ILE A 166 -12.84 -1.35 0.48
N GLY A 167 -12.73 -0.07 0.81
CA GLY A 167 -12.44 0.39 2.17
C GLY A 167 -13.44 -0.07 3.22
N HIS A 168 -14.68 -0.31 2.80
CA HIS A 168 -15.75 -0.85 3.63
C HIS A 168 -15.77 -2.39 3.67
N HIS A 169 -14.92 -3.08 2.92
CA HIS A 169 -14.97 -4.54 2.85
C HIS A 169 -14.36 -5.16 4.12
N PRO A 170 -15.06 -6.09 4.81
CA PRO A 170 -14.57 -6.66 6.07
C PRO A 170 -13.20 -7.33 6.00
N LEU A 171 -12.90 -8.04 4.90
CA LEU A 171 -11.56 -8.61 4.68
C LEU A 171 -10.47 -7.56 4.49
N PHE A 172 -10.79 -6.40 3.91
CA PHE A 172 -9.83 -5.31 3.79
C PHE A 172 -9.51 -4.72 5.17
N LEU A 173 -10.54 -4.49 5.99
CA LEU A 173 -10.36 -4.06 7.38
C LEU A 173 -9.60 -5.09 8.23
N ALA A 174 -9.85 -6.39 8.02
CA ALA A 174 -9.10 -7.46 8.66
C ALA A 174 -7.62 -7.49 8.24
N ALA A 175 -7.33 -7.28 6.96
CA ALA A 175 -5.96 -7.16 6.48
C ALA A 175 -5.26 -5.93 7.09
N ILE A 176 -5.95 -4.79 7.23
CA ILE A 176 -5.41 -3.61 7.93
C ILE A 176 -5.08 -3.93 9.39
N HIS A 177 -6.00 -4.62 10.09
CA HIS A 177 -5.78 -5.06 11.47
C HIS A 177 -4.55 -5.96 11.61
N TYR A 178 -4.44 -6.96 10.75
CA TYR A 178 -3.28 -7.85 10.71
C TYR A 178 -1.98 -7.05 10.47
N TRP A 179 -1.94 -6.21 9.44
CA TRP A 179 -0.76 -5.41 9.10
C TRP A 179 -0.35 -4.41 10.18
N ALA A 180 -1.32 -3.76 10.82
CA ALA A 180 -1.08 -2.83 11.93
C ALA A 180 -0.50 -3.57 13.15
N ARG A 181 -1.12 -4.69 13.54
CA ARG A 181 -0.68 -5.51 14.69
C ARG A 181 0.75 -6.04 14.51
N HIS A 182 1.12 -6.39 13.28
CA HIS A 182 2.44 -6.92 12.94
C HIS A 182 3.45 -5.86 12.49
N ARG A 183 3.08 -4.58 12.48
CA ARG A 183 3.94 -3.44 12.09
C ARG A 183 4.50 -3.55 10.67
N PHE A 184 3.71 -4.09 9.74
CA PHE A 184 4.06 -4.11 8.31
C PHE A 184 3.72 -2.79 7.61
N ILE A 185 2.86 -1.99 8.21
CA ILE A 185 2.49 -0.66 7.74
C ILE A 185 3.29 0.42 8.48
N ARG A 186 3.77 1.44 7.75
CA ARG A 186 4.39 2.63 8.36
C ARG A 186 3.33 3.53 8.98
N GLN A 187 3.66 4.17 10.10
CA GLN A 187 2.72 5.05 10.82
C GLN A 187 2.15 6.18 9.94
N SER A 188 2.97 6.79 9.07
CA SER A 188 2.53 7.85 8.16
C SER A 188 1.45 7.38 7.18
N PHE A 189 1.64 6.21 6.57
CA PHE A 189 0.65 5.62 5.68
C PHE A 189 -0.61 5.17 6.45
N ALA A 190 -0.44 4.60 7.65
CA ALA A 190 -1.56 4.20 8.50
C ALA A 190 -2.45 5.40 8.88
N ALA A 191 -1.86 6.56 9.18
CA ALA A 191 -2.60 7.78 9.46
C ALA A 191 -3.40 8.27 8.26
N GLU A 192 -2.81 8.26 7.06
CA GLU A 192 -3.52 8.63 5.83
C GLU A 192 -4.66 7.66 5.51
N LEU A 193 -4.39 6.35 5.59
CA LEU A 193 -5.39 5.30 5.37
C LEU A 193 -6.57 5.45 6.32
N ARG A 194 -6.31 5.63 7.62
CA ARG A 194 -7.35 5.88 8.64
C ARG A 194 -8.18 7.10 8.27
N ASN A 195 -7.55 8.23 7.96
CA ASN A 195 -8.27 9.45 7.64
C ASN A 195 -9.19 9.27 6.42
N ARG A 196 -8.70 8.59 5.37
CA ARG A 196 -9.45 8.35 4.15
C ARG A 196 -10.64 7.42 4.38
N LEU A 197 -10.45 6.36 5.17
CA LEU A 197 -11.53 5.45 5.56
C LEU A 197 -12.61 6.17 6.39
N LEU A 198 -12.21 7.01 7.35
CA LEU A 198 -13.16 7.75 8.19
C LEU A 198 -13.89 8.89 7.46
N MET A 199 -13.40 9.31 6.28
CA MET A 199 -14.09 10.23 5.38
C MET A 199 -15.17 9.55 4.54
N SER A 200 -15.10 8.23 4.33
CA SER A 200 -16.14 7.46 3.66
C SER A 200 -17.20 7.02 4.67
N GLN A 201 -18.45 7.46 4.48
CA GLN A 201 -19.55 7.11 5.38
C GLN A 201 -19.75 5.59 5.46
N GLU A 202 -19.68 4.89 4.32
CA GLU A 202 -19.83 3.44 4.23
C GLU A 202 -18.71 2.70 4.98
N ALA A 203 -17.46 3.12 4.79
CA ALA A 203 -16.34 2.52 5.50
C ALA A 203 -16.39 2.81 7.00
N LYS A 204 -16.78 4.02 7.38
CA LYS A 204 -16.95 4.42 8.78
C LYS A 204 -18.02 3.59 9.51
N GLU A 205 -19.17 3.37 8.88
CA GLU A 205 -20.22 2.52 9.43
C GLU A 205 -19.75 1.08 9.62
N MET A 206 -19.01 0.55 8.64
CA MET A 206 -18.43 -0.78 8.76
C MET A 206 -17.40 -0.84 9.91
N ILE A 207 -16.48 0.12 9.95
CA ILE A 207 -15.46 0.26 10.99
C ILE A 207 -16.11 0.25 12.38
N HIS A 208 -17.15 1.04 12.59
CA HIS A 208 -17.83 1.13 13.88
C HIS A 208 -18.31 -0.23 14.39
N VAL A 209 -18.75 -1.10 13.47
CA VAL A 209 -19.34 -2.40 13.80
C VAL A 209 -18.31 -3.52 13.92
N ILE A 210 -17.29 -3.57 13.04
CA ILE A 210 -16.34 -4.70 13.02
C ILE A 210 -14.93 -4.35 13.48
N TYR A 211 -14.51 -3.09 13.39
CA TYR A 211 -13.14 -2.68 13.74
C TYR A 211 -13.07 -1.29 14.41
N PRO A 212 -13.80 -1.06 15.52
CA PRO A 212 -13.89 0.28 16.13
C PRO A 212 -12.55 0.80 16.67
N GLN A 213 -11.58 -0.07 16.90
CA GLN A 213 -10.26 0.31 17.41
C GLN A 213 -9.54 1.31 16.49
N ILE A 214 -9.72 1.21 15.17
CA ILE A 214 -9.09 2.12 14.19
C ILE A 214 -9.54 3.58 14.35
N GLU A 215 -10.67 3.83 15.00
CA GLU A 215 -11.16 5.19 15.28
C GLU A 215 -10.35 5.87 16.39
N SER A 216 -9.64 5.12 17.23
CA SER A 216 -8.86 5.66 18.34
C SER A 216 -7.47 6.11 17.89
N ASP A 217 -6.99 7.26 18.41
CA ASP A 217 -5.60 7.68 18.17
C ASP A 217 -4.58 6.68 18.74
N LYS A 218 -4.95 5.93 19.79
CA LYS A 218 -4.13 4.84 20.34
C LYS A 218 -3.81 3.75 19.31
N TRP A 219 -4.64 3.61 18.29
CA TRP A 219 -4.38 2.67 17.20
C TRP A 219 -3.13 3.05 16.42
N LEU A 220 -2.94 4.34 16.14
CA LEU A 220 -1.72 4.83 15.49
C LEU A 220 -0.49 4.70 16.39
N ASP A 221 -0.65 4.82 17.71
CA ASP A 221 0.45 4.65 18.68
C ASP A 221 0.97 3.20 18.74
N MET A 222 0.15 2.22 18.36
CA MET A 222 0.56 0.81 18.28
C MET A 222 1.49 0.54 17.09
N ILE A 223 1.44 1.40 16.07
CA ILE A 223 2.21 1.33 14.83
C ILE A 223 3.45 2.22 15.03
N ARG A 224 4.64 1.61 15.07
CA ARG A 224 5.91 2.32 15.28
C ARG A 224 6.59 2.65 13.97
#